data_AF-A0AAW0Q680-F1
#
_entry.id   AF-A0AAW0Q680-F1
#
_cell.length_a   1.000
_cell.length_b   1.000
_cell.length_c   1.000
_cell.angle_alpha   90.00
_cell.angle_beta   90.00
_cell.angle_gamma   90.00
#
_symmetry.space_group_name_H-M   'P 1'
#
loop_
_entity.id
_entity.type
_entity.pdbx_description
1 polymer ?
#
loop_
_entity_poly.entity_id
_entity_poly.type
_entity_poly.pdbx_seq_one_letter_code
_entity_poly.pdbx_strand_id
1 'polypeptide(L)'
;MTSFTINHHFNTHWYISNDPFAALSSGYSNSIYAHYFHSSNTFNFKSLLYLSKTLLHPGAATLLSRELCRYNITLAGLCEVRWQGSGEITAGDHCYIWSGPERRTGLYGVALAIPKVLRKSLISWTPLSDRLLSARFLHQHGKMTVIVAYAPTNVADGDVKDAFFDQLHQAANRAPPHDITIILTDANATLSSCDRLAGSPIGTIFADKSTNDNGNRLLLLCHHNNLCVADTWFPRKLIHHYTWYSPDGRTRKALDHILISRRWKSFVTNCRVYRGTELGNTDHRLLVAQLKLKLRANQHTKTQPRLDSSLLTDPYIASDFIRSIRRTLNALAPNKVTDWITFKESVIQSAHNVLGRSRPSPKKPWISEKTLDLINLRREARLRGDMPEYRRLNHLRNVAIAEDREKFWETEAEHLESAANNNNMSRVFSLLRQARNSPRIKTALVKDSDGHLLTTEATCLERWKEHFSLLLQQGSTSADPTTLAGANVAPASNICNTDPVTPEEEGPRHLCHNR
;
A
#
# COMPACT_ATOMS: atom_id res chain seq x y z
N MET A 1 55.62 -40.60 -27.17
CA MET A 1 54.60 -39.58 -27.52
C MET A 1 54.24 -38.80 -26.26
N THR A 2 54.94 -37.68 -26.10
CA THR A 2 54.55 -36.42 -25.43
C THR A 2 53.44 -36.43 -24.37
N SER A 3 53.91 -36.38 -23.13
CA SER A 3 53.45 -35.59 -21.97
C SER A 3 52.52 -34.41 -22.24
N PHE A 4 51.53 -34.19 -21.35
CA PHE A 4 51.33 -32.90 -20.69
C PHE A 4 50.64 -33.08 -19.33
N THR A 5 51.37 -32.71 -18.29
CA THR A 5 50.95 -32.55 -16.89
C THR A 5 50.77 -31.05 -16.66
N ILE A 6 49.66 -30.58 -16.05
CA ILE A 6 49.60 -29.24 -15.47
C ILE A 6 48.95 -29.29 -14.09
N ASN A 7 49.76 -28.87 -13.12
CA ASN A 7 49.53 -28.75 -11.69
C ASN A 7 48.57 -27.61 -11.31
N HIS A 8 47.94 -27.78 -10.14
CA HIS A 8 47.39 -26.72 -9.30
C HIS A 8 48.40 -25.60 -9.02
N HIS A 9 47.93 -24.34 -9.00
CA HIS A 9 48.12 -23.42 -7.88
C HIS A 9 47.26 -22.16 -8.06
N PHE A 10 46.25 -22.01 -7.18
CA PHE A 10 45.66 -20.72 -6.86
C PHE A 10 46.65 -19.93 -6.01
N ASN A 11 46.96 -18.70 -6.40
CA ASN A 11 47.62 -17.74 -5.52
C ASN A 11 46.85 -16.42 -5.52
N THR A 12 46.26 -16.14 -4.36
CA THR A 12 45.53 -14.92 -4.01
C THR A 12 46.51 -13.83 -3.60
N HIS A 13 46.52 -12.68 -4.26
CA HIS A 13 47.09 -11.45 -3.71
C HIS A 13 46.05 -10.33 -3.73
N TRP A 14 45.60 -9.98 -2.53
CA TRP A 14 44.84 -8.77 -2.23
C TRP A 14 45.85 -7.68 -1.87
N TYR A 15 45.88 -6.58 -2.62
CA TYR A 15 46.49 -5.33 -2.16
C TYR A 15 45.38 -4.37 -1.74
N ILE A 16 45.41 -4.00 -0.46
CA ILE A 16 44.64 -2.90 0.13
C ILE A 16 45.51 -1.65 -0.04
N SER A 17 45.00 -0.60 -0.67
CA SER A 17 45.57 0.75 -0.55
C SER A 17 44.48 1.75 -0.17
N ASN A 18 44.67 2.35 1.01
CA ASN A 18 43.97 3.52 1.52
C ASN A 18 44.41 4.77 0.74
N ASP A 19 43.48 5.56 0.22
CA ASP A 19 43.42 6.99 0.56
C ASP A 19 42.13 7.67 0.02
N PRO A 20 41.44 8.50 0.83
CA PRO A 20 40.35 9.37 0.40
C PRO A 20 40.88 10.76 0.03
N PHE A 21 40.24 11.43 -0.94
CA PHE A 21 40.54 12.77 -1.48
C PHE A 21 41.51 12.85 -2.67
N ALA A 22 40.98 12.67 -3.87
CA ALA A 22 41.34 13.49 -5.03
C ALA A 22 40.21 13.43 -6.09
N ALA A 23 40.06 14.52 -6.84
CA ALA A 23 39.17 14.73 -8.00
C ALA A 23 37.74 15.24 -7.74
N LEU A 24 37.65 16.48 -7.25
CA LEU A 24 36.66 17.45 -7.70
C LEU A 24 37.21 18.19 -8.93
N SER A 25 36.62 18.03 -10.11
CA SER A 25 36.21 19.15 -11.00
C SER A 25 35.75 18.64 -12.37
N SER A 26 34.45 18.80 -12.61
CA SER A 26 33.73 18.90 -13.90
C SER A 26 32.37 18.22 -13.68
N GLY A 27 31.26 18.90 -13.38
CA GLY A 27 30.82 20.16 -13.94
C GLY A 27 29.91 19.92 -15.15
N TYR A 28 28.81 19.16 -14.99
CA TYR A 28 27.56 19.40 -15.71
C TYR A 28 26.35 18.93 -14.90
N SER A 29 25.36 19.79 -14.88
CA SER A 29 24.17 19.81 -14.03
C SER A 29 23.03 18.95 -14.57
N ASN A 30 22.43 18.17 -13.67
CA ASN A 30 20.99 17.92 -13.52
C ASN A 30 20.12 17.89 -14.80
N SER A 31 20.11 16.73 -15.44
CA SER A 31 18.96 16.16 -16.16
C SER A 31 19.22 14.66 -16.23
N ILE A 32 18.18 13.82 -16.14
CA ILE A 32 18.21 12.34 -15.94
C ILE A 32 18.12 11.93 -14.46
N TYR A 33 16.92 12.09 -13.89
CA TYR A 33 16.44 11.25 -12.77
C TYR A 33 15.33 10.30 -13.24
N ALA A 34 15.54 9.70 -14.41
CA ALA A 34 14.77 8.57 -14.89
C ALA A 34 15.69 7.77 -15.81
N HIS A 35 15.88 6.50 -15.49
CA HIS A 35 16.74 5.51 -16.14
C HIS A 35 18.15 5.35 -15.54
N TYR A 36 18.41 4.09 -15.17
CA TYR A 36 19.68 3.48 -14.75
C TYR A 36 20.16 3.72 -13.31
N PHE A 37 19.67 2.88 -12.38
CA PHE A 37 20.50 2.44 -11.25
C PHE A 37 21.63 1.55 -11.81
N HIS A 38 22.87 2.06 -11.81
CA HIS A 38 24.05 1.31 -12.24
C HIS A 38 24.61 0.43 -11.09
N SER A 39 24.87 -0.82 -11.46
CA SER A 39 26.00 -1.67 -11.08
C SER A 39 26.29 -1.96 -9.60
N SER A 40 25.55 -2.93 -9.05
CA SER A 40 26.17 -4.10 -8.38
C SER A 40 25.23 -5.30 -8.51
N ASN A 41 25.75 -6.43 -8.98
CA ASN A 41 25.02 -7.63 -9.42
C ASN A 41 24.50 -8.51 -8.26
N THR A 42 23.88 -7.92 -7.23
CA THR A 42 23.26 -8.65 -6.12
C THR A 42 22.14 -7.81 -5.49
N PHE A 43 20.89 -8.13 -5.83
CA PHE A 43 19.71 -7.49 -5.22
C PHE A 43 19.26 -8.30 -4.01
N ASN A 44 19.37 -7.70 -2.82
CA ASN A 44 18.97 -8.30 -1.55
C ASN A 44 17.50 -7.98 -1.28
N PHE A 45 16.61 -8.96 -1.38
CA PHE A 45 15.29 -8.87 -0.74
C PHE A 45 15.49 -8.83 0.78
N LYS A 46 14.57 -8.19 1.50
CA LYS A 46 14.50 -8.27 2.97
C LYS A 46 13.03 -8.38 3.35
N SER A 47 12.57 -9.57 3.73
CA SER A 47 11.31 -9.74 4.45
C SER A 47 11.57 -9.66 5.93
N LEU A 48 10.60 -9.08 6.64
CA LEU A 48 10.71 -8.79 8.05
C LEU A 48 9.47 -9.24 8.80
N LEU A 49 9.66 -9.73 10.02
CA LEU A 49 8.58 -9.88 10.99
C LEU A 49 8.74 -8.93 12.18
N TYR A 50 7.69 -8.13 12.31
CA TYR A 50 7.01 -7.38 13.37
C TYR A 50 7.64 -6.78 14.63
N LEU A 51 7.09 -5.58 14.97
CA LEU A 51 6.89 -5.05 16.33
C LEU A 51 5.54 -4.32 16.45
N SER A 52 4.79 -4.51 17.55
CA SER A 52 4.04 -3.41 18.15
C SER A 52 3.58 -3.71 19.57
N LYS A 53 3.84 -2.70 20.41
CA LYS A 53 2.88 -2.21 21.40
C LYS A 53 2.43 -0.78 21.06
N THR A 54 2.82 -0.22 19.91
CA THR A 54 2.94 1.24 19.74
C THR A 54 2.27 1.83 18.48
N LEU A 55 1.70 1.01 17.59
CA LEU A 55 1.12 1.50 16.32
C LEU A 55 -0.24 2.20 16.45
N LEU A 56 -0.84 2.21 17.63
CA LEU A 56 -2.05 2.97 17.92
C LEU A 56 -1.78 4.48 18.03
N HIS A 57 -0.54 4.88 18.35
CA HIS A 57 -0.20 6.28 18.57
C HIS A 57 -0.10 7.04 17.25
N PRO A 58 -0.61 8.29 17.19
CA PRO A 58 -0.42 9.17 16.05
C PRO A 58 1.06 9.29 15.68
N GLY A 59 1.40 9.09 14.41
CA GLY A 59 2.79 9.18 13.92
C GLY A 59 3.64 7.92 14.06
N ALA A 60 3.20 6.90 14.82
CA ALA A 60 3.95 5.65 14.98
C ALA A 60 4.17 4.91 13.65
N ALA A 61 3.16 4.87 12.78
CA ALA A 61 3.30 4.29 11.43
C ALA A 61 4.30 5.06 10.54
N THR A 62 4.47 6.36 10.75
CA THR A 62 5.47 7.17 10.04
C THR A 62 6.89 6.91 10.57
N LEU A 63 7.04 6.77 11.89
CA LEU A 63 8.31 6.38 12.51
C LEU A 63 8.73 4.97 12.09
N LEU A 64 7.80 4.02 12.09
CA LEU A 64 8.00 2.67 11.56
C LEU A 64 8.47 2.74 10.11
N SER A 65 7.82 3.53 9.25
CA SER A 65 8.26 3.72 7.86
C SER A 65 9.71 4.18 7.76
N ARG A 66 10.17 5.08 8.63
CA ARG A 66 11.56 5.60 8.60
C ARG A 66 12.57 4.51 8.98
N GLU A 67 12.27 3.73 10.01
CA GLU A 67 13.12 2.61 10.43
C GLU A 67 13.12 1.48 9.39
N LEU A 68 11.97 1.18 8.77
CA LEU A 68 11.91 0.23 7.65
C LEU A 68 12.81 0.66 6.49
N CYS A 69 12.82 1.96 6.15
CA CYS A 69 13.74 2.52 5.16
C CYS A 69 15.20 2.42 5.60
N ARG A 70 15.53 2.72 6.87
CA ARG A 70 16.89 2.65 7.43
C ARG A 70 17.51 1.25 7.26
N TYR A 71 16.71 0.21 7.48
CA TYR A 71 17.14 -1.18 7.31
C TYR A 71 16.99 -1.71 5.88
N ASN A 72 16.53 -0.87 4.94
CA ASN A 72 16.25 -1.22 3.54
C ASN A 72 15.32 -2.45 3.43
N ILE A 73 14.20 -2.40 4.14
CA ILE A 73 13.21 -3.49 4.20
C ILE A 73 12.21 -3.32 3.07
N THR A 74 11.97 -4.41 2.33
CA THR A 74 11.12 -4.39 1.13
C THR A 74 9.67 -4.73 1.44
N LEU A 75 9.44 -5.68 2.35
CA LEU A 75 8.12 -6.05 2.85
C LEU A 75 8.25 -6.39 4.33
N ALA A 76 7.33 -5.90 5.15
CA ALA A 76 7.32 -6.22 6.58
C ALA A 76 5.95 -6.73 7.02
N GLY A 77 5.91 -7.97 7.47
CA GLY A 77 4.76 -8.54 8.18
C GLY A 77 4.73 -8.00 9.60
N LEU A 78 3.55 -7.59 10.02
CA LEU A 78 3.28 -7.01 11.31
C LEU A 78 2.19 -7.82 12.04
N CYS A 79 2.43 -8.27 13.27
CA CYS A 79 1.46 -8.88 14.19
C CYS A 79 0.78 -7.78 15.03
N GLU A 80 0.24 -8.04 16.23
CA GLU A 80 -0.42 -7.15 17.22
C GLU A 80 -0.76 -5.66 16.89
N VAL A 81 -1.19 -5.28 15.69
CA VAL A 81 -1.25 -3.86 15.29
C VAL A 81 -2.36 -3.11 16.01
N ARG A 82 -3.33 -3.85 16.58
CA ARG A 82 -4.47 -3.34 17.37
C ARG A 82 -5.35 -2.35 16.61
N TRP A 83 -5.25 -2.35 15.28
CA TRP A 83 -6.10 -1.57 14.39
C TRP A 83 -7.44 -2.27 14.21
N GLN A 84 -8.51 -1.47 14.15
CA GLN A 84 -9.87 -1.96 14.03
C GLN A 84 -10.19 -2.32 12.56
N GLY A 85 -10.93 -3.40 12.39
CA GLY A 85 -11.40 -3.90 11.09
C GLY A 85 -10.25 -4.24 10.14
N SER A 86 -10.54 -4.21 8.84
CA SER A 86 -9.56 -4.37 7.78
C SER A 86 -9.53 -3.14 6.88
N GLY A 87 -8.38 -2.85 6.30
CA GLY A 87 -8.23 -1.66 5.46
C GLY A 87 -6.85 -1.44 4.89
N GLU A 88 -6.69 -0.29 4.24
CA GLU A 88 -5.44 0.19 3.68
C GLU A 88 -5.20 1.65 4.07
N ILE A 89 -4.00 1.95 4.59
CA ILE A 89 -3.56 3.29 4.97
C ILE A 89 -2.16 3.55 4.43
N THR A 90 -1.86 4.79 4.12
CA THR A 90 -0.52 5.20 3.68
C THR A 90 0.07 6.17 4.71
N ALA A 91 1.24 5.85 5.23
CA ALA A 91 1.96 6.67 6.21
C ALA A 91 3.47 6.62 5.93
N GLY A 92 4.16 7.77 5.98
CA GLY A 92 5.55 7.88 5.53
C GLY A 92 5.69 7.44 4.06
N ASP A 93 6.66 6.59 3.76
CA ASP A 93 6.93 6.00 2.43
C ASP A 93 6.35 4.59 2.25
N HIS A 94 5.51 4.16 3.18
CA HIS A 94 4.88 2.83 3.17
C HIS A 94 3.35 2.93 3.11
N CYS A 95 2.77 1.89 2.52
CA CYS A 95 1.37 1.55 2.52
C CYS A 95 1.21 0.33 3.44
N TYR A 96 0.26 0.39 4.35
CA TYR A 96 -0.06 -0.66 5.29
C TYR A 96 -1.43 -1.22 4.96
N ILE A 97 -1.51 -2.51 4.67
CA ILE A 97 -2.77 -3.25 4.63
C ILE A 97 -2.91 -4.03 5.93
N TRP A 98 -4.10 -4.09 6.53
CA TRP A 98 -4.29 -4.77 7.81
C TRP A 98 -5.59 -5.57 7.89
N SER A 99 -5.57 -6.53 8.81
CA SER A 99 -6.71 -7.32 9.26
C SER A 99 -6.74 -7.28 10.79
N GLY A 100 -7.90 -7.02 11.36
CA GLY A 100 -8.09 -6.90 12.81
C GLY A 100 -9.57 -6.99 13.17
N PRO A 101 -9.88 -7.07 14.48
CA PRO A 101 -11.23 -7.28 14.97
C PRO A 101 -12.18 -6.16 14.56
N GLU A 102 -13.42 -6.50 14.23
CA GLU A 102 -14.45 -5.51 13.85
C GLU A 102 -14.73 -4.50 14.96
N ARG A 103 -14.72 -4.96 16.22
CA ARG A 103 -14.82 -4.10 17.40
C ARG A 103 -13.44 -3.75 17.91
N ARG A 104 -13.29 -2.52 18.40
CA ARG A 104 -12.02 -2.06 18.99
C ARG A 104 -11.79 -2.70 20.35
N THR A 105 -11.18 -3.89 20.35
CA THR A 105 -10.77 -4.60 21.57
C THR A 105 -9.40 -4.15 22.08
N GLY A 106 -8.60 -3.51 21.22
CA GLY A 106 -7.20 -3.17 21.54
C GLY A 106 -6.28 -4.40 21.62
N LEU A 107 -6.75 -5.56 21.14
CA LEU A 107 -6.03 -6.83 21.09
C LEU A 107 -5.95 -7.32 19.64
N TYR A 108 -4.94 -8.15 19.35
CA TYR A 108 -4.72 -8.76 18.03
C TYR A 108 -4.44 -7.75 16.90
N GLY A 109 -4.67 -8.20 15.67
CA GLY A 109 -4.43 -7.44 14.45
C GLY A 109 -3.12 -7.85 13.79
N VAL A 110 -3.16 -8.03 12.48
CA VAL A 110 -1.99 -8.22 11.62
C VAL A 110 -1.98 -7.17 10.51
N ALA A 111 -0.81 -6.76 10.06
CA ALA A 111 -0.65 -5.86 8.92
C ALA A 111 0.54 -6.25 8.04
N LEU A 112 0.58 -5.74 6.83
CA LEU A 112 1.71 -5.84 5.93
C LEU A 112 2.10 -4.44 5.47
N ALA A 113 3.34 -4.04 5.78
CA ALA A 113 3.93 -2.80 5.31
C ALA A 113 4.60 -3.01 3.95
N ILE A 114 4.21 -2.18 2.99
CA ILE A 114 4.60 -2.24 1.58
C ILE A 114 5.12 -0.86 1.18
N PRO A 115 6.37 -0.70 0.70
CA PRO A 115 6.84 0.56 0.16
C PRO A 115 5.90 1.09 -0.92
N LYS A 116 5.61 2.39 -0.93
CA LYS A 116 4.71 3.03 -1.93
C LYS A 116 5.08 2.67 -3.37
N VAL A 117 6.38 2.58 -3.65
CA VAL A 117 6.91 2.21 -4.98
C VAL A 117 6.52 0.78 -5.38
N LEU A 118 6.39 -0.12 -4.41
CA LEU A 118 6.03 -1.54 -4.60
C LEU A 118 4.53 -1.81 -4.42
N ARG A 119 3.73 -0.84 -3.99
CA ARG A 119 2.27 -0.97 -3.91
C ARG A 119 1.64 -1.39 -5.24
N LYS A 120 2.25 -0.98 -6.36
CA LYS A 120 1.85 -1.40 -7.70
C LYS A 120 2.07 -2.89 -7.96
N SER A 121 2.98 -3.56 -7.26
CA SER A 121 3.20 -5.00 -7.42
C SER A 121 2.14 -5.85 -6.71
N LEU A 122 1.37 -5.27 -5.78
CA LEU A 122 0.28 -5.95 -5.10
C LEU A 122 -0.87 -6.21 -6.09
N ILE A 123 -1.22 -7.49 -6.25
CA ILE A 123 -2.31 -7.96 -7.13
C ILE A 123 -3.63 -7.95 -6.36
N SER A 124 -3.65 -8.62 -5.21
CA SER A 124 -4.81 -8.75 -4.33
C SER A 124 -4.35 -9.01 -2.91
N TRP A 125 -5.23 -8.76 -1.93
CA TRP A 125 -5.02 -9.16 -0.55
C TRP A 125 -6.35 -9.50 0.09
N THR A 126 -6.32 -10.37 1.10
CA THR A 126 -7.49 -10.93 1.76
C THR A 126 -7.25 -10.94 3.28
N PRO A 127 -8.05 -10.21 4.07
CA PRO A 127 -8.09 -10.39 5.52
C PRO A 127 -8.80 -11.72 5.81
N LEU A 128 -8.12 -12.66 6.47
CA LEU A 128 -8.65 -14.00 6.74
C LEU A 128 -9.22 -14.11 8.15
N SER A 129 -8.56 -13.49 9.12
CA SER A 129 -9.02 -13.38 10.51
C SER A 129 -8.31 -12.22 11.21
N ASP A 130 -8.63 -11.97 12.47
CA ASP A 130 -7.95 -10.97 13.33
C ASP A 130 -6.43 -11.24 13.49
N ARG A 131 -5.99 -12.44 13.10
CA ARG A 131 -4.64 -12.96 13.25
C ARG A 131 -4.01 -13.38 11.92
N LEU A 132 -4.72 -13.30 10.80
CA LEU A 132 -4.28 -13.79 9.50
C LEU A 132 -4.60 -12.82 8.36
N LEU A 133 -3.59 -12.53 7.56
CA LEU A 133 -3.67 -11.69 6.36
C LEU A 133 -2.90 -12.34 5.23
N SER A 134 -3.50 -12.47 4.05
CA SER A 134 -2.83 -12.97 2.85
C SER A 134 -2.74 -11.87 1.79
N ALA A 135 -1.58 -11.74 1.14
CA ALA A 135 -1.35 -10.74 0.11
C ALA A 135 -0.55 -11.34 -1.05
N ARG A 136 -1.01 -11.13 -2.28
CA ARG A 136 -0.42 -11.67 -3.50
C ARG A 136 0.27 -10.57 -4.30
N PHE A 137 1.51 -10.81 -4.68
CA PHE A 137 2.39 -9.88 -5.39
C PHE A 137 2.87 -10.43 -6.72
N LEU A 138 3.14 -9.53 -7.66
CA LEU A 138 3.82 -9.83 -8.92
C LEU A 138 5.34 -9.65 -8.76
N HIS A 139 6.10 -10.64 -9.21
CA HIS A 139 7.55 -10.56 -9.32
C HIS A 139 8.02 -10.80 -10.76
N GLN A 140 9.32 -10.64 -11.01
CA GLN A 140 9.90 -10.70 -12.36
C GLN A 140 9.64 -12.03 -13.10
N HIS A 141 9.51 -13.13 -12.37
CA HIS A 141 9.42 -14.49 -12.91
C HIS A 141 8.09 -15.19 -12.60
N GLY A 142 7.11 -14.48 -12.04
CA GLY A 142 5.88 -15.11 -11.55
C GLY A 142 5.16 -14.30 -10.50
N LYS A 143 4.48 -15.00 -9.58
CA LYS A 143 3.69 -14.42 -8.49
C LYS A 143 4.13 -15.00 -7.15
N MET A 144 3.93 -14.22 -6.09
CA MET A 144 4.33 -14.58 -4.73
C MET A 144 3.17 -14.28 -3.78
N THR A 145 2.85 -15.22 -2.91
CA THR A 145 1.85 -15.06 -1.85
C THR A 145 2.57 -14.91 -0.52
N VAL A 146 2.33 -13.79 0.16
CA VAL A 146 2.84 -13.48 1.49
C VAL A 146 1.69 -13.57 2.47
N ILE A 147 1.83 -14.43 3.48
CA ILE A 147 0.86 -14.58 4.57
C ILE A 147 1.49 -14.03 5.83
N VAL A 148 0.79 -13.15 6.55
CA VAL A 148 1.18 -12.66 7.87
C VAL A 148 0.29 -13.30 8.92
N ALA A 149 0.88 -13.92 9.93
CA ALA A 149 0.17 -14.75 10.89
C ALA A 149 0.61 -14.53 12.34
N TYR A 150 -0.34 -14.35 13.26
CA TYR A 150 -0.09 -14.17 14.68
C TYR A 150 -0.76 -15.28 15.51
N ALA A 151 0.01 -16.28 15.92
CA ALA A 151 -0.51 -17.44 16.62
C ALA A 151 -0.95 -17.11 18.05
N PRO A 152 -1.94 -17.84 18.60
CA PRO A 152 -2.25 -17.82 20.02
C PRO A 152 -1.01 -18.17 20.87
N THR A 153 -0.96 -17.64 22.10
CA THR A 153 0.12 -17.94 23.03
C THR A 153 0.08 -19.42 23.45
N ASN A 154 1.21 -19.94 23.94
CA ASN A 154 1.29 -21.36 24.31
C ASN A 154 0.39 -21.75 25.50
N VAL A 155 -0.16 -20.76 26.23
CA VAL A 155 -1.09 -20.95 27.36
C VAL A 155 -2.54 -21.06 26.90
N ALA A 156 -2.84 -20.64 25.66
CA ALA A 156 -4.18 -20.77 25.11
C ALA A 156 -4.59 -22.24 24.97
N ASP A 157 -5.91 -22.46 25.00
CA ASP A 157 -6.51 -23.79 24.85
C ASP A 157 -6.09 -24.47 23.54
N GLY A 158 -6.03 -25.79 23.58
CA GLY A 158 -5.67 -26.64 22.42
C GLY A 158 -6.54 -26.33 21.22
N ASP A 159 -7.86 -26.28 21.40
CA ASP A 159 -8.83 -26.04 20.33
C ASP A 159 -8.64 -24.69 19.62
N VAL A 160 -8.26 -23.65 20.37
CA VAL A 160 -7.97 -22.32 19.80
C VAL A 160 -6.71 -22.35 18.94
N LYS A 161 -5.70 -23.11 19.36
CA LYS A 161 -4.47 -23.32 18.59
C LYS A 161 -4.76 -24.16 17.34
N ASP A 162 -5.48 -25.27 17.48
CA ASP A 162 -5.90 -26.15 16.38
C ASP A 162 -6.63 -25.34 15.29
N ALA A 163 -7.67 -24.61 15.69
CA ALA A 163 -8.43 -23.76 14.77
C ALA A 163 -7.55 -22.73 14.03
N PHE A 164 -6.58 -22.12 14.73
CA PHE A 164 -5.65 -21.18 14.10
C PHE A 164 -4.72 -21.86 13.08
N PHE A 165 -4.10 -22.99 13.44
CA PHE A 165 -3.18 -23.71 12.54
C PHE A 165 -3.93 -24.31 11.34
N ASP A 166 -5.18 -24.75 11.51
CA ASP A 166 -6.04 -25.20 10.42
C ASP A 166 -6.37 -24.06 9.46
N GLN A 167 -6.72 -22.87 9.98
CA GLN A 167 -6.93 -21.69 9.14
C GLN A 167 -5.65 -21.29 8.39
N LEU A 168 -4.49 -21.36 9.03
CA LEU A 168 -3.21 -21.07 8.39
C LEU A 168 -2.86 -22.10 7.31
N HIS A 169 -3.14 -23.39 7.54
CA HIS A 169 -3.01 -24.45 6.54
C HIS A 169 -3.92 -24.21 5.33
N GLN A 170 -5.20 -23.87 5.56
CA GLN A 170 -6.12 -23.51 4.49
C GLN A 170 -5.65 -22.28 3.71
N ALA A 171 -5.11 -21.27 4.38
CA ALA A 171 -4.55 -20.08 3.75
C ALA A 171 -3.36 -20.42 2.84
N ALA A 172 -2.48 -21.33 3.30
CA ALA A 172 -1.36 -21.82 2.51
C ALA A 172 -1.82 -22.64 1.30
N ASN A 173 -2.83 -23.49 1.44
CA ASN A 173 -3.40 -24.28 0.34
C ASN A 173 -4.14 -23.44 -0.70
N ARG A 174 -4.76 -22.33 -0.29
CA ARG A 174 -5.39 -21.37 -1.22
C ARG A 174 -4.36 -20.65 -2.08
N ALA A 175 -3.09 -20.61 -1.67
CA ALA A 175 -2.03 -20.04 -2.49
C ALA A 175 -1.81 -20.92 -3.73
N PRO A 176 -1.79 -20.35 -4.95
CA PRO A 176 -1.63 -21.15 -6.16
C PRO A 176 -0.31 -21.93 -6.17
N PRO A 177 -0.27 -23.19 -6.67
CA PRO A 177 0.92 -24.06 -6.57
C PRO A 177 2.19 -23.52 -7.24
N HIS A 178 2.03 -22.65 -8.23
CA HIS A 178 3.15 -22.03 -8.95
C HIS A 178 3.69 -20.77 -8.27
N ASP A 179 2.95 -20.22 -7.31
CA ASP A 179 3.37 -19.03 -6.58
C ASP A 179 4.45 -19.39 -5.56
N ILE A 180 5.30 -18.41 -5.24
CA ILE A 180 6.19 -18.52 -4.08
C ILE A 180 5.36 -18.23 -2.83
N THR A 181 5.17 -19.19 -1.94
CA THR A 181 4.50 -18.95 -0.65
C THR A 181 5.52 -18.61 0.42
N ILE A 182 5.34 -17.45 1.05
CA ILE A 182 6.13 -16.99 2.20
C ILE A 182 5.16 -16.73 3.35
N ILE A 183 5.40 -17.34 4.49
CA ILE A 183 4.63 -17.09 5.72
C ILE A 183 5.53 -16.38 6.70
N LEU A 184 5.10 -15.19 7.09
CA LEU A 184 5.71 -14.37 8.12
C LEU A 184 4.87 -14.58 9.36
N THR A 185 5.40 -15.26 10.38
CA THR A 185 4.60 -15.59 11.56
C THR A 185 5.31 -15.38 12.87
N ASP A 186 4.60 -14.75 13.82
CA ASP A 186 4.87 -14.92 15.24
C ASP A 186 4.05 -16.13 15.67
N ALA A 187 4.72 -17.28 15.70
CA ALA A 187 4.06 -18.55 15.94
C ALA A 187 3.94 -18.87 17.43
N ASN A 188 4.52 -18.05 18.31
CA ASN A 188 4.69 -18.39 19.72
C ASN A 188 5.30 -19.80 19.91
N ALA A 189 6.12 -20.23 18.95
CA ALA A 189 6.64 -21.58 18.82
C ALA A 189 8.14 -21.57 19.11
N THR A 190 8.64 -22.56 19.84
CA THR A 190 10.09 -22.80 19.95
C THR A 190 10.42 -24.07 19.19
N LEU A 191 11.57 -24.11 18.52
CA LEU A 191 12.02 -25.25 17.72
C LEU A 191 13.41 -25.70 18.19
N SER A 192 13.62 -27.02 18.31
CA SER A 192 14.92 -27.60 18.66
C SER A 192 15.34 -28.74 17.71
N SER A 193 16.56 -29.26 17.92
CA SER A 193 17.15 -30.30 17.07
C SER A 193 16.50 -31.68 17.21
N CYS A 194 15.74 -31.93 18.28
CA CYS A 194 15.23 -33.25 18.65
C CYS A 194 14.20 -33.81 17.66
N ASP A 195 13.55 -32.95 16.87
CA ASP A 195 12.43 -33.32 15.99
C ASP A 195 12.83 -33.47 14.52
N ARG A 196 14.13 -33.67 14.26
CA ARG A 196 14.67 -33.73 12.91
C ARG A 196 14.50 -35.11 12.29
N LEU A 197 13.39 -35.31 11.56
CA LEU A 197 13.20 -36.45 10.67
C LEU A 197 13.95 -36.29 9.33
N ALA A 198 14.18 -37.39 8.60
CA ALA A 198 14.73 -37.31 7.25
C ALA A 198 13.82 -36.45 6.35
N GLY A 199 14.39 -35.44 5.68
CA GLY A 199 13.61 -34.48 4.90
C GLY A 199 12.95 -33.35 5.71
N SER A 200 13.32 -33.18 6.98
CA SER A 200 12.77 -32.17 7.89
C SER A 200 12.64 -30.76 7.28
N PRO A 201 11.55 -30.01 7.60
CA PRO A 201 11.38 -28.62 7.19
C PRO A 201 12.35 -27.64 7.88
N ILE A 202 12.99 -28.07 8.97
CA ILE A 202 13.97 -27.30 9.74
C ILE A 202 15.41 -27.62 9.34
N GLY A 203 16.30 -26.64 9.53
CA GLY A 203 17.73 -26.76 9.30
C GLY A 203 18.46 -27.42 10.47
N THR A 204 19.67 -26.94 10.72
CA THR A 204 20.58 -27.51 11.73
C THR A 204 20.88 -26.57 12.88
N ILE A 205 20.38 -25.33 12.82
CA ILE A 205 20.72 -24.26 13.77
C ILE A 205 19.46 -23.91 14.56
N PHE A 206 19.55 -24.02 15.89
CA PHE A 206 18.43 -23.79 16.81
C PHE A 206 18.87 -22.89 17.96
N ALA A 207 17.98 -21.98 18.35
CA ALA A 207 18.22 -21.08 19.49
C ALA A 207 17.75 -21.66 20.82
N ASP A 208 16.67 -22.44 20.75
CA ASP A 208 15.96 -23.00 21.89
C ASP A 208 16.35 -24.46 22.13
N LYS A 209 16.23 -24.89 23.38
CA LYS A 209 16.63 -26.25 23.81
C LYS A 209 15.55 -27.30 23.56
N SER A 210 14.28 -26.89 23.50
CA SER A 210 13.13 -27.78 23.39
C SER A 210 12.06 -27.19 22.49
N THR A 211 11.41 -28.06 21.71
CA THR A 211 10.21 -27.72 20.95
C THR A 211 8.99 -27.70 21.86
N ASN A 212 8.15 -26.66 21.75
CA ASN A 212 6.89 -26.57 22.51
C ASN A 212 5.69 -27.08 21.67
N ASP A 213 4.50 -27.11 22.26
CA ASP A 213 3.26 -27.54 21.60
C ASP A 213 2.99 -26.76 20.29
N ASN A 214 3.07 -25.43 20.33
CA ASN A 214 2.99 -24.59 19.12
C ASN A 214 4.08 -24.93 18.08
N GLY A 215 5.28 -25.31 18.51
CA GLY A 215 6.37 -25.77 17.65
C GLY A 215 6.05 -27.07 16.93
N ASN A 216 5.47 -28.05 17.62
CA ASN A 216 5.02 -29.29 17.00
C ASN A 216 3.95 -29.04 15.92
N ARG A 217 2.99 -28.16 16.22
CA ARG A 217 1.93 -27.75 15.28
C ARG A 217 2.50 -27.00 14.08
N LEU A 218 3.48 -26.13 14.29
CA LEU A 218 4.19 -25.42 13.22
C LEU A 218 4.97 -26.40 12.31
N LEU A 219 5.65 -27.39 12.89
CA LEU A 219 6.36 -28.43 12.14
C LEU A 219 5.40 -29.29 11.32
N LEU A 220 4.25 -29.66 11.90
CA LEU A 220 3.19 -30.39 11.21
C LEU A 220 2.66 -29.59 10.02
N LEU A 221 2.38 -28.31 10.21
CA LEU A 221 1.96 -27.39 9.16
C LEU A 221 3.01 -27.28 8.05
N CYS A 222 4.30 -27.22 8.42
CA CYS A 222 5.38 -27.16 7.44
C CYS A 222 5.48 -28.44 6.60
N HIS A 223 5.30 -29.60 7.24
CA HIS A 223 5.31 -30.90 6.57
C HIS A 223 4.18 -30.99 5.53
N HIS A 224 2.94 -30.69 5.92
CA HIS A 224 1.78 -30.79 5.04
C HIS A 224 1.82 -29.83 3.85
N ASN A 225 2.31 -28.60 4.07
CA ASN A 225 2.36 -27.56 3.03
C ASN A 225 3.69 -27.52 2.25
N ASN A 226 4.59 -28.48 2.46
CA ASN A 226 5.95 -28.46 1.90
C ASN A 226 6.67 -27.12 2.14
N LEU A 227 6.57 -26.57 3.34
CA LEU A 227 7.26 -25.35 3.76
C LEU A 227 8.55 -25.70 4.51
N CYS A 228 9.47 -24.74 4.57
CA CYS A 228 10.70 -24.86 5.33
C CYS A 228 10.95 -23.59 6.16
N VAL A 229 11.57 -23.74 7.33
CA VAL A 229 11.78 -22.69 8.32
C VAL A 229 13.14 -22.00 8.10
N ALA A 230 13.16 -20.81 7.49
CA ALA A 230 14.37 -20.17 6.96
C ALA A 230 15.40 -19.76 8.03
N ASP A 231 14.94 -19.40 9.23
CA ASP A 231 15.77 -18.94 10.36
C ASP A 231 16.67 -20.03 10.95
N THR A 232 16.39 -21.29 10.64
CA THR A 232 17.15 -22.46 11.17
C THR A 232 18.28 -22.93 10.24
N TRP A 233 18.50 -22.29 9.09
CA TRP A 233 19.45 -22.79 8.07
C TRP A 233 20.85 -22.17 8.13
N PHE A 234 20.96 -20.93 8.62
CA PHE A 234 22.19 -20.15 8.49
C PHE A 234 22.97 -20.13 9.81
N PRO A 235 24.22 -20.63 9.84
CA PRO A 235 25.02 -20.66 11.06
C PRO A 235 25.40 -19.23 11.49
N ARG A 236 24.97 -18.84 12.70
CA ARG A 236 25.32 -17.56 13.34
C ARG A 236 25.47 -17.73 14.85
N LYS A 237 25.98 -16.68 15.51
CA LYS A 237 25.93 -16.59 16.97
C LYS A 237 24.48 -16.57 17.44
N LEU A 238 24.14 -17.31 18.51
CA LEU A 238 22.78 -17.45 19.07
C LEU A 238 22.05 -16.11 19.30
N ILE A 239 22.79 -15.06 19.63
CA ILE A 239 22.30 -13.68 19.75
C ILE A 239 21.56 -13.16 18.50
N HIS A 240 21.79 -13.75 17.32
CA HIS A 240 21.15 -13.41 16.05
C HIS A 240 20.02 -14.38 15.66
N HIS A 241 19.62 -15.27 16.57
CA HIS A 241 18.46 -16.16 16.41
C HIS A 241 17.34 -15.86 17.41
N TYR A 242 17.65 -15.30 18.58
CA TYR A 242 16.61 -14.91 19.54
C TYR A 242 15.81 -13.70 19.07
N THR A 243 14.50 -13.90 18.93
CA THR A 243 13.55 -12.89 18.45
C THR A 243 12.79 -12.24 19.60
N TRP A 244 12.58 -12.93 20.72
CA TRP A 244 11.87 -12.40 21.88
C TRP A 244 12.75 -12.36 23.14
N TYR A 245 12.58 -11.30 23.92
CA TYR A 245 13.24 -11.09 25.21
C TYR A 245 12.18 -10.81 26.27
N SER A 246 12.23 -11.52 27.38
CA SER A 246 11.35 -11.21 28.50
C SER A 246 11.57 -9.78 28.99
N PRO A 247 10.56 -9.13 29.58
CA PRO A 247 10.69 -7.77 30.12
C PRO A 247 11.82 -7.62 31.15
N ASP A 248 12.16 -8.69 31.87
CA ASP A 248 13.29 -8.74 32.81
C ASP A 248 14.67 -8.94 32.14
N GLY A 249 14.70 -9.12 30.82
CA GLY A 249 15.90 -9.34 30.00
C GLY A 249 16.59 -10.70 30.17
N ARG A 250 16.06 -11.59 31.01
CA ARG A 250 16.70 -12.85 31.38
C ARG A 250 16.41 -13.97 30.39
N THR A 251 15.15 -14.12 29.99
CA THR A 251 14.67 -15.17 29.10
C THR A 251 14.71 -14.69 27.66
N ARG A 252 15.14 -15.57 26.76
CA ARG A 252 15.28 -15.30 25.33
C ARG A 252 14.76 -16.49 24.56
N LYS A 253 13.93 -16.25 23.55
CA LYS A 253 13.32 -17.31 22.73
C LYS A 253 13.32 -16.91 21.26
N ALA A 254 13.31 -17.88 20.35
CA ALA A 254 13.00 -17.65 18.94
C ALA A 254 11.55 -18.04 18.70
N LEU A 255 10.63 -17.06 18.74
CA LEU A 255 9.19 -17.26 18.58
C LEU A 255 8.67 -16.87 17.20
N ASP A 256 9.43 -16.01 16.53
CA ASP A 256 9.14 -15.46 15.23
C ASP A 256 9.85 -16.30 14.17
N HIS A 257 9.13 -16.73 13.14
CA HIS A 257 9.65 -17.59 12.09
C HIS A 257 9.28 -17.08 10.71
N ILE A 258 10.17 -17.35 9.75
CA ILE A 258 9.92 -17.09 8.33
C ILE A 258 9.87 -18.42 7.60
N LEU A 259 8.69 -18.79 7.12
CA LEU A 259 8.47 -20.00 6.34
C LEU A 259 8.48 -19.68 4.85
N ILE A 260 9.04 -20.57 4.05
CA ILE A 260 9.00 -20.48 2.59
C ILE A 260 8.76 -21.85 1.98
N SER A 261 8.07 -21.92 0.84
CA SER A 261 7.92 -23.17 0.10
C SER A 261 9.27 -23.82 -0.20
N ARG A 262 9.37 -25.12 0.05
CA ARG A 262 10.58 -25.94 -0.12
C ARG A 262 11.17 -25.82 -1.52
N ARG A 263 10.31 -25.75 -2.55
CA ARG A 263 10.70 -25.52 -3.96
C ARG A 263 11.57 -24.28 -4.14
N TRP A 264 11.31 -23.23 -3.37
CA TRP A 264 11.95 -21.93 -3.48
C TRP A 264 12.99 -21.69 -2.38
N LYS A 265 13.36 -22.73 -1.62
CA LYS A 265 14.36 -22.67 -0.54
C LYS A 265 15.66 -22.01 -0.97
N SER A 266 16.15 -22.31 -2.17
CA SER A 266 17.41 -21.77 -2.71
C SER A 266 17.38 -20.25 -2.96
N PHE A 267 16.19 -19.63 -2.93
CA PHE A 267 16.07 -18.19 -3.09
C PHE A 267 16.49 -17.45 -1.83
N VAL A 268 16.36 -18.08 -0.65
CA VAL A 268 16.80 -17.48 0.61
C VAL A 268 18.32 -17.53 0.68
N THR A 269 18.96 -16.37 0.74
CA THR A 269 20.41 -16.23 0.83
C THR A 269 20.89 -16.04 2.25
N ASN A 270 20.02 -15.56 3.13
CA ASN A 270 20.37 -15.23 4.50
C ASN A 270 19.12 -15.14 5.36
N CYS A 271 19.24 -15.44 6.64
CA CYS A 271 18.23 -15.12 7.65
C CYS A 271 18.94 -14.74 8.96
N ARG A 272 18.52 -13.65 9.62
CA ARG A 272 19.09 -13.22 10.90
C ARG A 272 18.20 -12.24 11.66
N VAL A 273 18.40 -12.19 12.97
CA VAL A 273 17.83 -11.16 13.85
C VAL A 273 18.73 -9.92 13.94
N TYR A 274 18.13 -8.74 13.78
CA TYR A 274 18.74 -7.43 13.98
C TYR A 274 18.42 -6.92 15.40
N ARG A 275 19.45 -6.46 16.11
CA ARG A 275 19.36 -6.06 17.53
C ARG A 275 19.38 -4.56 17.78
N GLY A 276 19.80 -3.76 16.80
CA GLY A 276 19.95 -2.30 16.93
C GLY A 276 18.75 -1.50 16.45
N THR A 277 17.59 -2.14 16.30
CA THR A 277 16.39 -1.52 15.76
C THR A 277 15.66 -0.79 16.87
N GLU A 278 15.56 0.53 16.78
CA GLU A 278 14.84 1.37 17.75
C GLU A 278 13.37 1.52 17.34
N LEU A 279 12.72 0.37 17.13
CA LEU A 279 11.33 0.29 16.68
C LEU A 279 10.36 0.31 17.88
N GLY A 280 10.43 1.36 18.69
CA GLY A 280 9.55 1.54 19.86
C GLY A 280 9.85 0.62 21.05
N ASN A 281 9.01 0.69 22.10
CA ASN A 281 9.14 -0.11 23.32
C ASN A 281 8.52 -1.51 23.13
N THR A 282 9.37 -2.49 22.86
CA THR A 282 9.03 -3.82 22.36
C THR A 282 9.98 -4.86 22.93
N ASP A 283 9.43 -6.02 23.25
CA ASP A 283 10.11 -7.24 23.67
C ASP A 283 10.58 -8.09 22.48
N HIS A 284 10.03 -7.85 21.29
CA HIS A 284 10.44 -8.53 20.05
C HIS A 284 11.55 -7.80 19.30
N ARG A 285 12.35 -8.58 18.57
CA ARG A 285 13.45 -8.15 17.72
C ARG A 285 13.23 -8.62 16.31
N LEU A 286 13.93 -7.91 15.45
CA LEU A 286 13.65 -7.88 14.05
C LEU A 286 14.24 -9.08 13.29
N LEU A 287 13.42 -10.08 12.96
CA LEU A 287 13.85 -11.21 12.12
C LEU A 287 13.77 -10.83 10.64
N VAL A 288 14.90 -10.98 9.92
CA VAL A 288 15.02 -10.63 8.50
C VAL A 288 15.52 -11.79 7.68
N ALA A 289 14.78 -12.16 6.63
CA ALA A 289 15.25 -13.06 5.59
C ALA A 289 15.59 -12.30 4.31
N GLN A 290 16.71 -12.66 3.70
CA GLN A 290 17.14 -12.16 2.40
C GLN A 290 16.85 -13.16 1.31
N LEU A 291 16.23 -12.70 0.24
CA LEU A 291 15.84 -13.51 -0.92
C LEU A 291 16.40 -12.94 -2.23
N LYS A 292 16.64 -13.82 -3.20
CA LYS A 292 16.97 -13.47 -4.59
C LYS A 292 15.68 -13.34 -5.41
N LEU A 293 14.95 -12.22 -5.24
CA LEU A 293 13.68 -11.98 -5.93
C LEU A 293 13.46 -10.49 -6.20
N LYS A 294 12.93 -10.14 -7.38
CA LYS A 294 12.59 -8.75 -7.74
C LYS A 294 11.09 -8.60 -7.98
N LEU A 295 10.44 -7.73 -7.19
CA LEU A 295 9.04 -7.37 -7.40
C LEU A 295 8.88 -6.49 -8.65
N ARG A 296 7.78 -6.69 -9.38
CA ARG A 296 7.45 -5.94 -10.60
C ARG A 296 6.17 -5.17 -10.38
N ALA A 297 6.13 -3.92 -10.81
CA ALA A 297 4.87 -3.17 -10.85
C ALA A 297 3.87 -3.91 -11.75
N ASN A 298 2.67 -4.16 -11.21
CA ASN A 298 1.56 -4.61 -12.01
C ASN A 298 1.28 -3.53 -13.05
N GLN A 299 1.33 -3.92 -14.32
CA GLN A 299 0.95 -3.03 -15.40
C GLN A 299 -0.56 -2.96 -15.36
N HIS A 300 -1.10 -1.99 -14.62
CA HIS A 300 -2.46 -1.56 -14.89
C HIS A 300 -2.51 -1.20 -16.38
N THR A 301 -3.49 -1.75 -17.10
CA THR A 301 -3.80 -1.35 -18.47
C THR A 301 -3.68 0.16 -18.54
N LYS A 302 -2.88 0.68 -19.49
CA LYS A 302 -2.70 2.13 -19.68
C LYS A 302 -4.08 2.77 -19.58
N THR A 303 -4.33 3.52 -18.51
CA THR A 303 -5.58 4.27 -18.40
C THR A 303 -5.61 5.15 -19.62
N GLN A 304 -6.68 5.02 -20.42
CA GLN A 304 -6.84 5.87 -21.59
C GLN A 304 -6.67 7.32 -21.12
N PRO A 305 -5.84 8.12 -21.83
CA PRO A 305 -5.60 9.50 -21.43
C PRO A 305 -6.94 10.20 -21.28
N ARG A 306 -7.14 10.87 -20.14
CA ARG A 306 -8.38 11.60 -19.89
C ARG A 306 -8.59 12.61 -21.01
N LEU A 307 -9.78 12.60 -21.59
CA LEU A 307 -10.24 13.63 -22.50
C LEU A 307 -10.44 14.92 -21.69
N ASP A 308 -10.11 16.05 -22.29
CA ASP A 308 -10.33 17.35 -21.66
C ASP A 308 -11.79 17.79 -21.86
N SER A 309 -12.67 17.32 -20.97
CA SER A 309 -14.09 17.67 -21.03
C SER A 309 -14.36 19.15 -20.76
N SER A 310 -13.39 19.91 -20.24
CA SER A 310 -13.54 21.35 -20.02
C SER A 310 -13.66 22.12 -21.34
N LEU A 311 -13.09 21.59 -22.42
CA LEU A 311 -13.18 22.17 -23.76
C LEU A 311 -14.61 22.14 -24.33
N LEU A 312 -15.49 21.26 -23.82
CA LEU A 312 -16.90 21.24 -24.22
C LEU A 312 -17.72 22.42 -23.65
N THR A 313 -17.13 23.21 -22.76
CA THR A 313 -17.73 24.48 -22.32
C THR A 313 -17.74 25.51 -23.46
N ASP A 314 -16.84 25.38 -24.43
CA ASP A 314 -16.84 26.18 -25.65
C ASP A 314 -17.92 25.67 -26.63
N PRO A 315 -18.93 26.49 -26.97
CA PRO A 315 -20.01 26.11 -27.90
C PRO A 315 -19.52 25.66 -29.27
N TYR A 316 -18.40 26.22 -29.74
CA TYR A 316 -17.81 25.89 -31.03
C TYR A 316 -17.23 24.48 -31.04
N ILE A 317 -16.45 24.15 -30.00
CA ILE A 317 -15.82 22.82 -29.84
C ILE A 317 -16.90 21.76 -29.59
N ALA A 318 -17.93 22.07 -28.80
CA ALA A 318 -19.06 21.18 -28.59
C ALA A 318 -19.80 20.86 -29.91
N SER A 319 -20.03 21.87 -30.75
CA SER A 319 -20.66 21.71 -32.05
C SER A 319 -19.81 20.88 -33.02
N ASP A 320 -18.50 21.07 -33.01
CA ASP A 320 -17.58 20.29 -33.86
C ASP A 320 -17.47 18.83 -33.39
N PHE A 321 -17.53 18.59 -32.08
CA PHE A 321 -17.61 17.25 -31.52
C PHE A 321 -18.88 16.51 -31.95
N ILE A 322 -20.04 17.16 -31.87
CA ILE A 322 -21.32 16.60 -32.35
C ILE A 322 -21.23 16.24 -33.83
N ARG A 323 -20.66 17.14 -34.65
CA ARG A 323 -20.47 16.91 -36.09
C ARG A 323 -19.55 15.72 -36.36
N SER A 324 -18.45 15.62 -35.61
CA SER A 324 -17.49 14.53 -35.69
C SER A 324 -18.16 13.18 -35.39
N ILE A 325 -18.93 13.07 -34.30
CA ILE A 325 -19.69 11.87 -33.94
C ILE A 325 -20.68 11.48 -35.05
N ARG A 326 -21.48 12.44 -35.53
CA ARG A 326 -22.47 12.16 -36.59
C ARG A 326 -21.81 11.62 -37.85
N ARG A 327 -20.65 12.16 -38.23
CA ARG A 327 -19.90 11.69 -39.39
C ARG A 327 -19.38 10.26 -39.21
N THR A 328 -18.78 9.95 -38.06
CA THR A 328 -18.28 8.58 -37.79
C THR A 328 -19.40 7.57 -37.69
N LEU A 329 -20.52 7.92 -37.06
CA LEU A 329 -21.66 7.00 -36.94
C LEU A 329 -22.39 6.78 -38.28
N ASN A 330 -22.56 7.81 -39.11
CA ASN A 330 -23.18 7.67 -40.43
C ASN A 330 -22.30 6.90 -41.43
N ALA A 331 -20.98 6.85 -41.22
CA ALA A 331 -20.05 6.08 -42.04
C ALA A 331 -20.04 4.57 -41.70
N LEU A 332 -20.68 4.17 -40.59
CA LEU A 332 -20.82 2.76 -40.22
C LEU A 332 -22.02 2.14 -40.95
N ALA A 333 -21.83 0.93 -41.49
CA ALA A 333 -22.92 0.19 -42.09
C ALA A 333 -24.05 -0.05 -41.05
N PRO A 334 -25.33 -0.07 -41.46
CA PRO A 334 -26.48 -0.20 -40.54
C PRO A 334 -26.41 -1.45 -39.65
N ASN A 335 -25.71 -2.50 -40.11
CA ASN A 335 -25.55 -3.77 -39.41
C ASN A 335 -24.42 -3.77 -38.35
N LYS A 336 -23.63 -2.69 -38.25
CA LYS A 336 -22.52 -2.54 -37.29
C LYS A 336 -22.86 -1.60 -36.11
N VAL A 337 -23.93 -0.82 -36.21
CA VAL A 337 -24.37 0.12 -35.16
C VAL A 337 -25.04 -0.62 -33.99
N THR A 338 -25.47 -1.87 -34.20
CA THR A 338 -26.03 -2.74 -33.16
C THR A 338 -24.99 -3.28 -32.18
N ASP A 339 -23.69 -3.18 -32.49
CA ASP A 339 -22.60 -3.59 -31.60
C ASP A 339 -22.09 -2.40 -30.76
N TRP A 340 -22.35 -2.47 -29.45
CA TRP A 340 -21.92 -1.47 -28.47
C TRP A 340 -20.41 -1.18 -28.52
N ILE A 341 -19.59 -2.20 -28.86
CA ILE A 341 -18.14 -2.03 -28.93
C ILE A 341 -17.79 -1.06 -30.05
N THR A 342 -18.36 -1.26 -31.23
CA THR A 342 -18.14 -0.43 -32.42
C THR A 342 -18.63 1.00 -32.21
N PHE A 343 -19.78 1.18 -31.56
CA PHE A 343 -20.29 2.50 -31.17
C PHE A 343 -19.34 3.22 -30.20
N LYS A 344 -18.95 2.54 -29.12
CA LYS A 344 -18.08 3.09 -28.09
C LYS A 344 -16.74 3.52 -28.66
N GLU A 345 -16.11 2.68 -29.49
CA GLU A 345 -14.83 2.99 -30.11
C GLU A 345 -14.92 4.22 -31.03
N SER A 346 -16.00 4.32 -31.81
CA SER A 346 -16.24 5.45 -32.71
C SER A 346 -16.41 6.77 -31.95
N VAL A 347 -17.17 6.77 -30.84
CA VAL A 347 -17.36 7.95 -29.99
C VAL A 347 -16.04 8.36 -29.31
N ILE A 348 -15.29 7.41 -28.77
CA ILE A 348 -13.99 7.68 -28.13
C ILE A 348 -12.99 8.23 -29.15
N GLN A 349 -12.98 7.72 -30.37
CA GLN A 349 -12.10 8.19 -31.44
C GLN A 349 -12.45 9.63 -31.86
N SER A 350 -13.74 9.93 -32.06
CA SER A 350 -14.20 11.30 -32.33
C SER A 350 -13.83 12.25 -31.20
N ALA A 351 -13.89 11.79 -29.94
CA ALA A 351 -13.53 12.60 -28.79
C ALA A 351 -12.03 12.87 -28.74
N HIS A 352 -11.19 11.89 -29.04
CA HIS A 352 -9.74 12.09 -29.13
C HIS A 352 -9.34 13.06 -30.25
N ASN A 353 -10.06 13.05 -31.37
CA ASN A 353 -9.80 13.94 -32.50
C ASN A 353 -10.15 15.41 -32.18
N VAL A 354 -11.25 15.65 -31.46
CA VAL A 354 -11.75 17.01 -31.21
C VAL A 354 -11.24 17.59 -29.88
N LEU A 355 -11.27 16.81 -28.79
CA LEU A 355 -10.89 17.27 -27.45
C LEU A 355 -9.41 17.05 -27.13
N GLY A 356 -8.71 16.26 -27.94
CA GLY A 356 -7.31 15.92 -27.69
C GLY A 356 -7.08 15.17 -26.37
N ARG A 357 -5.85 15.23 -25.86
CA ARG A 357 -5.47 14.63 -24.57
C ARG A 357 -5.39 15.72 -23.52
N SER A 358 -6.01 15.49 -22.36
CA SER A 358 -5.82 16.37 -21.19
C SER A 358 -4.33 16.41 -20.83
N ARG A 359 -3.77 17.63 -20.77
CA ARG A 359 -2.39 17.83 -20.31
C ARG A 359 -2.34 17.47 -18.81
N PRO A 360 -1.26 16.82 -18.34
CA PRO A 360 -1.09 16.62 -16.91
C PRO A 360 -1.16 17.98 -16.22
N SER A 361 -2.11 18.16 -15.31
CA SER A 361 -2.17 19.39 -14.53
C SER A 361 -0.86 19.54 -13.75
N PRO A 362 -0.25 20.73 -13.73
CA PRO A 362 0.95 20.96 -12.93
C PRO A 362 0.63 20.62 -11.47
N LYS A 363 1.58 20.00 -10.76
CA LYS A 363 1.39 19.51 -9.38
C LYS A 363 1.02 20.59 -8.36
N LYS A 364 0.96 21.86 -8.78
CA LYS A 364 0.46 23.03 -8.05
C LYS A 364 -0.11 24.04 -9.07
N PRO A 365 -1.39 23.95 -9.46
CA PRO A 365 -1.97 24.84 -10.48
C PRO A 365 -2.09 26.29 -10.02
N TRP A 366 -1.86 26.58 -8.75
CA TRP A 366 -2.00 27.89 -8.11
C TRP A 366 -0.74 28.75 -8.11
N ILE A 367 0.43 28.22 -8.51
CA ILE A 367 1.66 29.02 -8.55
C ILE A 367 1.64 29.89 -9.81
N SER A 368 1.75 31.21 -9.64
CA SER A 368 1.79 32.17 -10.74
C SER A 368 3.12 32.16 -11.49
N GLU A 369 3.12 32.67 -12.72
CA GLU A 369 4.31 32.81 -13.55
C GLU A 369 5.37 33.69 -12.88
N LYS A 370 4.95 34.79 -12.25
CA LYS A 370 5.79 35.66 -11.41
C LYS A 370 6.55 34.89 -10.32
N THR A 371 5.89 33.95 -9.64
CA THR A 371 6.53 33.13 -8.60
C THR A 371 7.50 32.11 -9.19
N LEU A 372 7.21 31.57 -10.38
CA LEU A 372 8.13 30.69 -11.10
C LEU A 372 9.41 31.44 -11.53
N ASP A 373 9.28 32.68 -11.97
CA ASP A 373 10.42 33.54 -12.32
C ASP A 373 11.30 33.84 -11.09
N LEU A 374 10.70 34.14 -9.94
CA LEU A 374 11.44 34.31 -8.68
C LEU A 374 12.18 33.02 -8.26
N ILE A 375 11.61 31.84 -8.53
CA ILE A 375 12.28 30.56 -8.27
C ILE A 375 13.51 30.39 -9.18
N ASN A 376 13.40 30.79 -10.45
CA ASN A 376 14.48 30.73 -11.43
C ASN A 376 15.60 31.72 -11.10
N LEU A 377 15.26 32.99 -10.86
CA LEU A 377 16.22 34.03 -10.46
C LEU A 377 16.96 33.65 -9.16
N ARG A 378 16.25 33.09 -8.17
CA ARG A 378 16.86 32.59 -6.93
C ARG A 378 17.85 31.44 -7.20
N ARG A 379 17.52 30.56 -8.15
CA ARG A 379 18.40 29.45 -8.57
C ARG A 379 19.67 30.01 -9.21
N GLU A 380 19.55 30.99 -10.09
CA GLU A 380 20.68 31.64 -10.73
C GLU A 380 21.59 32.38 -9.74
N ALA A 381 21.01 33.15 -8.81
CA ALA A 381 21.78 33.82 -7.75
C ALA A 381 22.59 32.82 -6.91
N ARG A 382 22.02 31.64 -6.63
CA ARG A 382 22.73 30.55 -5.94
C ARG A 382 23.88 29.96 -6.77
N LEU A 383 23.70 29.83 -8.09
CA LEU A 383 24.74 29.34 -9.00
C LEU A 383 25.87 30.35 -9.19
N ARG A 384 25.55 31.65 -9.15
CA ARG A 384 26.53 32.75 -9.19
C ARG A 384 27.28 32.97 -7.87
N GLY A 385 26.86 32.32 -6.77
CA GLY A 385 27.46 32.49 -5.44
C GLY A 385 27.05 33.78 -4.71
N ASP A 386 26.08 34.53 -5.24
CA ASP A 386 25.59 35.78 -4.67
C ASP A 386 24.60 35.52 -3.52
N MET A 387 25.15 35.41 -2.31
CA MET A 387 24.38 35.09 -1.10
C MET A 387 23.46 36.22 -0.59
N PRO A 388 23.79 37.52 -0.73
CA PRO A 388 22.85 38.61 -0.48
C PRO A 388 21.63 38.58 -1.41
N GLU A 389 21.83 38.46 -2.72
CA GLU A 389 20.73 38.45 -3.69
C GLU A 389 19.88 37.18 -3.57
N TYR A 390 20.52 36.04 -3.29
CA TYR A 390 19.81 34.80 -2.96
C TYR A 390 18.86 34.98 -1.76
N ARG A 391 19.30 35.66 -0.69
CA ARG A 391 18.46 35.89 0.50
C ARG A 391 17.28 36.81 0.18
N ARG A 392 17.52 37.89 -0.57
CA ARG A 392 16.47 38.81 -1.05
C ARG A 392 15.42 38.09 -1.88
N LEU A 393 15.85 37.34 -2.91
CA LEU A 393 14.96 36.58 -3.79
C LEU A 393 14.25 35.44 -3.05
N ASN A 394 14.89 34.83 -2.05
CA ASN A 394 14.26 33.80 -1.22
C ASN A 394 13.15 34.38 -0.34
N HIS A 395 13.30 35.60 0.18
CA HIS A 395 12.25 36.33 0.88
C HIS A 395 11.10 36.70 -0.06
N LEU A 396 11.39 37.34 -1.20
CA LEU A 396 10.38 37.70 -2.21
C LEU A 396 9.59 36.49 -2.71
N ARG A 397 10.27 35.35 -2.96
CA ARG A 397 9.61 34.10 -3.31
C ARG A 397 8.65 33.62 -2.21
N ASN A 398 9.04 33.72 -0.94
CA ASN A 398 8.16 33.30 0.15
C ASN A 398 6.90 34.16 0.23
N VAL A 399 7.04 35.47 0.03
CA VAL A 399 5.91 36.41 -0.04
C VAL A 399 5.02 36.05 -1.23
N ALA A 400 5.57 35.92 -2.43
CA ALA A 400 4.80 35.60 -3.63
C ALA A 400 4.10 34.22 -3.55
N ILE A 401 4.73 33.21 -2.92
CA ILE A 401 4.09 31.92 -2.65
C ILE A 401 2.91 32.07 -1.66
N ALA A 402 3.04 32.94 -0.67
CA ALA A 402 1.96 33.19 0.29
C ALA A 402 0.77 33.88 -0.40
N GLU A 403 1.05 34.93 -1.20
CA GLU A 403 0.04 35.64 -2.01
C GLU A 403 -0.66 34.70 -3.00
N ASP A 404 0.09 33.92 -3.78
CA ASP A 404 -0.48 32.94 -4.72
C ASP A 404 -1.36 31.90 -4.02
N ARG A 405 -0.96 31.48 -2.80
CA ARG A 405 -1.72 30.51 -2.02
C ARG A 405 -3.01 31.11 -1.48
N GLU A 406 -2.96 32.33 -0.96
CA GLU A 406 -4.12 33.06 -0.44
C GLU A 406 -5.13 33.30 -1.55
N LYS A 407 -4.69 33.89 -2.67
CA LYS A 407 -5.53 34.13 -3.85
C LYS A 407 -6.19 32.87 -4.37
N PHE A 408 -5.47 31.74 -4.38
CA PHE A 408 -6.06 30.46 -4.78
C PHE A 408 -7.18 30.01 -3.84
N TRP A 409 -7.02 30.15 -2.53
CA TRP A 409 -8.07 29.77 -1.58
C TRP A 409 -9.25 30.74 -1.59
N GLU A 410 -9.01 32.02 -1.84
CA GLU A 410 -10.08 33.00 -2.08
C GLU A 410 -10.93 32.60 -3.30
N THR A 411 -10.29 32.36 -4.45
CA THR A 411 -11.01 31.92 -5.66
C THR A 411 -11.73 30.58 -5.45
N GLU A 412 -11.12 29.64 -4.73
CA GLU A 412 -11.75 28.35 -4.44
C GLU A 412 -12.95 28.50 -3.48
N ALA A 413 -12.89 29.44 -2.53
CA ALA A 413 -14.00 29.79 -1.65
C ALA A 413 -15.14 30.46 -2.43
N GLU A 414 -14.84 31.40 -3.33
CA GLU A 414 -15.82 32.00 -4.24
C GLU A 414 -16.50 30.94 -5.13
N HIS A 415 -15.73 30.00 -5.67
CA HIS A 415 -16.29 28.88 -6.43
C HIS A 415 -17.19 27.98 -5.57
N LEU A 416 -16.84 27.76 -4.31
CA LEU A 416 -17.64 26.98 -3.38
C LEU A 416 -18.96 27.66 -3.07
N GLU A 417 -18.91 28.96 -2.78
CA GLU A 417 -20.07 29.80 -2.49
C GLU A 417 -20.99 29.92 -3.71
N SER A 418 -20.44 30.19 -4.89
CA SER A 418 -21.19 30.21 -6.15
C SER A 418 -21.83 28.85 -6.46
N ALA A 419 -21.13 27.74 -6.22
CA ALA A 419 -21.68 26.41 -6.41
C ALA A 419 -22.81 26.09 -5.42
N ALA A 420 -22.70 26.53 -4.17
CA ALA A 420 -23.74 26.40 -3.16
C ALA A 420 -24.98 27.23 -3.52
N ASN A 421 -24.79 28.49 -3.93
CA ASN A 421 -25.85 29.40 -4.35
C ASN A 421 -26.61 28.89 -5.58
N ASN A 422 -25.91 28.20 -6.49
CA ASN A 422 -26.50 27.57 -7.67
C ASN A 422 -27.05 26.15 -7.42
N ASN A 423 -27.13 25.73 -6.14
CA ASN A 423 -27.58 24.39 -5.71
C ASN A 423 -26.83 23.22 -6.37
N ASN A 424 -25.59 23.46 -6.83
CA ASN A 424 -24.74 22.46 -7.48
C ASN A 424 -23.92 21.69 -6.43
N MET A 425 -24.61 20.87 -5.64
CA MET A 425 -24.02 20.11 -4.54
C MET A 425 -22.87 19.19 -4.99
N SER A 426 -22.93 18.66 -6.22
CA SER A 426 -21.83 17.86 -6.79
C SER A 426 -20.53 18.66 -6.88
N ARG A 427 -20.61 19.91 -7.33
CA ARG A 427 -19.46 20.82 -7.40
C ARG A 427 -18.97 21.19 -6.01
N VAL A 428 -19.87 21.50 -5.06
CA VAL A 428 -19.54 21.78 -3.66
C VAL A 428 -18.75 20.62 -3.03
N PHE A 429 -19.27 19.39 -3.13
CA PHE A 429 -18.57 18.19 -2.64
C PHE A 429 -17.22 17.97 -3.33
N SER A 430 -17.11 18.28 -4.63
CA SER A 430 -15.84 18.17 -5.36
C SER A 430 -14.77 19.14 -4.85
N LEU A 431 -15.14 20.38 -4.51
CA LEU A 431 -14.25 21.43 -4.01
C LEU A 431 -13.83 21.12 -2.57
N LEU A 432 -14.78 20.76 -1.69
CA LEU A 432 -14.49 20.32 -0.31
C LEU A 432 -13.54 19.11 -0.28
N ARG A 433 -13.69 18.19 -1.23
CA ARG A 433 -12.81 17.01 -1.35
C ARG A 433 -11.40 17.38 -1.79
N GLN A 434 -11.24 18.42 -2.60
CA GLN A 434 -9.93 18.95 -2.98
C GLN A 434 -9.27 19.71 -1.84
N ALA A 435 -10.05 20.45 -1.05
CA ALA A 435 -9.57 21.19 0.11
C ALA A 435 -9.08 20.29 1.24
N ARG A 436 -9.73 19.14 1.43
CA ARG A 436 -9.43 18.19 2.49
C ARG A 436 -8.13 17.41 2.21
N ASN A 437 -7.01 17.89 2.76
CA ASN A 437 -5.71 17.21 2.82
C ASN A 437 -5.69 15.96 3.74
N SER A 438 -6.81 15.26 3.93
CA SER A 438 -6.81 14.02 4.69
C SER A 438 -6.23 12.87 3.83
N PRO A 439 -5.38 11.99 4.39
CA PRO A 439 -5.03 10.76 3.71
C PRO A 439 -6.32 10.04 3.33
N ARG A 440 -6.41 9.58 2.08
CA ARG A 440 -7.53 8.76 1.63
C ARG A 440 -7.54 7.49 2.48
N ILE A 441 -8.38 7.46 3.49
CA ILE A 441 -8.83 6.19 4.06
C ILE A 441 -9.72 5.60 2.96
N LYS A 442 -9.18 4.66 2.18
CA LYS A 442 -10.02 3.85 1.31
C LYS A 442 -10.71 2.83 2.22
N THR A 443 -11.80 3.24 2.86
CA THR A 443 -12.69 2.33 3.59
C THR A 443 -13.51 1.45 2.65
N ALA A 444 -13.57 1.78 1.37
CA ALA A 444 -14.37 1.05 0.40
C ALA A 444 -13.66 -0.22 -0.08
N LEU A 445 -13.57 -1.22 0.80
CA LEU A 445 -13.53 -2.59 0.33
C LEU A 445 -14.94 -2.97 -0.09
N VAL A 446 -15.11 -3.43 -1.33
CA VAL A 446 -16.41 -3.85 -1.85
C VAL A 446 -16.75 -5.20 -1.21
N LYS A 447 -17.97 -5.34 -0.67
CA LYS A 447 -18.46 -6.60 -0.12
C LYS A 447 -19.47 -7.24 -1.09
N ASP A 448 -19.55 -8.57 -1.10
CA ASP A 448 -20.64 -9.27 -1.77
C ASP A 448 -21.98 -9.06 -1.04
N SER A 449 -23.05 -9.67 -1.55
CA SER A 449 -24.39 -9.67 -0.95
C SER A 449 -24.39 -10.29 0.46
N ASP A 450 -23.50 -11.24 0.73
CA ASP A 450 -23.38 -11.99 1.99
C ASP A 450 -22.44 -11.31 3.01
N GLY A 451 -21.83 -10.18 2.64
CA GLY A 451 -20.96 -9.38 3.52
C GLY A 451 -19.48 -9.76 3.49
N HIS A 452 -19.06 -10.70 2.64
CA HIS A 452 -17.65 -11.05 2.45
C HIS A 452 -16.93 -10.05 1.56
N LEU A 453 -15.65 -9.85 1.82
CA LEU A 453 -14.83 -8.88 1.12
C LEU A 453 -14.41 -9.39 -0.26
N LEU A 454 -14.66 -8.59 -1.29
CA LEU A 454 -14.21 -8.84 -2.65
C LEU A 454 -12.80 -8.29 -2.84
N THR A 455 -11.90 -9.17 -3.28
CA THR A 455 -10.45 -8.94 -3.20
C THR A 455 -9.77 -8.81 -4.55
N THR A 456 -10.48 -9.09 -5.64
CA THR A 456 -9.98 -8.94 -7.00
C THR A 456 -10.77 -7.90 -7.78
N GLU A 457 -10.13 -7.23 -8.73
CA GLU A 457 -10.80 -6.23 -9.59
C GLU A 457 -11.98 -6.86 -10.36
N ALA A 458 -11.81 -8.08 -10.89
CA ALA A 458 -12.86 -8.79 -11.61
C ALA A 458 -14.08 -9.08 -10.74
N THR A 459 -13.88 -9.60 -9.52
CA THR A 459 -15.00 -9.89 -8.60
C THR A 459 -15.69 -8.61 -8.14
N CYS A 460 -14.93 -7.53 -7.91
CA CYS A 460 -15.53 -6.23 -7.61
C CYS A 460 -16.38 -5.72 -8.77
N LEU A 461 -15.90 -5.84 -10.01
CA LEU A 461 -16.65 -5.44 -11.20
C LEU A 461 -17.94 -6.24 -11.37
N GLU A 462 -17.91 -7.55 -11.13
CA GLU A 462 -19.11 -8.39 -11.22
C GLU A 462 -20.13 -8.02 -10.13
N ARG A 463 -19.67 -7.75 -8.90
CA ARG A 463 -20.53 -7.25 -7.83
C ARG A 463 -21.14 -5.89 -8.14
N TRP A 464 -20.39 -4.99 -8.76
CA TRP A 464 -20.93 -3.71 -9.23
C TRP A 464 -22.01 -3.93 -10.29
N LYS A 465 -21.76 -4.83 -11.26
CA LYS A 465 -22.74 -5.22 -12.27
C LYS A 465 -24.01 -5.77 -11.63
N GLU A 466 -23.90 -6.73 -10.71
CA GLU A 466 -25.02 -7.28 -9.96
C GLU A 466 -25.79 -6.20 -9.20
N HIS A 467 -25.09 -5.33 -8.45
CA HIS A 467 -25.71 -4.23 -7.71
C HIS A 467 -26.51 -3.29 -8.60
N PHE A 468 -25.93 -2.85 -9.73
CA PHE A 468 -26.62 -1.97 -10.67
C PHE A 468 -27.73 -2.70 -11.43
N SER A 469 -27.59 -3.98 -11.76
CA SER A 469 -28.65 -4.77 -12.36
C SER A 469 -29.87 -4.86 -11.44
N LEU A 470 -29.67 -5.17 -10.16
CA LEU A 470 -30.76 -5.21 -9.17
C LEU A 470 -31.42 -3.84 -8.99
N LEU A 471 -30.61 -2.78 -8.84
CA LEU A 471 -31.12 -1.42 -8.64
C LEU A 471 -31.92 -0.92 -9.84
N LEU A 472 -31.50 -1.25 -11.08
CA LEU A 472 -32.21 -0.86 -12.29
C LEU A 472 -33.44 -1.72 -12.58
N GLN A 473 -33.46 -2.98 -12.15
CA GLN A 473 -34.62 -3.88 -12.28
C GLN A 473 -35.74 -3.56 -11.28
N GLN A 474 -35.42 -2.95 -10.14
CA GLN A 474 -36.43 -2.54 -9.14
C GLN A 474 -37.30 -1.35 -9.60
N GLY A 475 -36.94 -0.66 -10.69
CA GLY A 475 -37.74 0.43 -11.28
C GLY A 475 -38.77 0.00 -12.33
N SER A 476 -38.87 -1.31 -12.66
CA SER A 476 -39.74 -1.81 -13.73
C SER A 476 -40.94 -2.64 -13.27
N THR A 477 -41.35 -2.53 -12.00
CA THR A 477 -42.73 -2.88 -11.64
C THR A 477 -43.63 -1.74 -12.08
N SER A 478 -44.46 -2.00 -13.10
CA SER A 478 -45.45 -1.08 -13.62
C SER A 478 -46.19 -0.37 -12.50
N ALA A 479 -46.00 0.94 -12.38
CA ALA A 479 -46.97 1.78 -11.71
C ALA A 479 -48.24 1.73 -12.56
N ASP A 480 -49.24 0.97 -12.12
CA ASP A 480 -50.59 1.03 -12.68
C ASP A 480 -51.08 2.48 -12.56
N PRO A 481 -51.53 3.13 -13.65
CA PRO A 481 -51.98 4.53 -13.64
C PRO A 481 -53.19 4.77 -12.73
N THR A 482 -53.85 3.72 -12.26
CA THR A 482 -55.11 3.77 -11.51
C THR A 482 -54.93 3.92 -9.99
N THR A 483 -53.71 3.85 -9.46
CA THR A 483 -53.45 3.93 -8.01
C THR A 483 -53.28 5.36 -7.47
N LEU A 484 -53.45 6.39 -8.30
CA LEU A 484 -53.33 7.81 -7.91
C LEU A 484 -54.67 8.49 -7.55
N ALA A 485 -55.78 7.77 -7.52
CA ALA A 485 -57.10 8.37 -7.25
C ALA A 485 -57.59 8.26 -5.79
N GLY A 486 -56.79 7.71 -4.86
CA GLY A 486 -57.26 7.40 -3.50
C GLY A 486 -56.38 7.84 -2.33
N ALA A 487 -55.24 8.51 -2.57
CA ALA A 487 -54.40 8.98 -1.47
C ALA A 487 -54.88 10.35 -0.98
N ASN A 488 -55.71 10.35 0.06
CA ASN A 488 -56.05 11.55 0.82
C ASN A 488 -54.77 12.26 1.26
N VAL A 489 -54.67 13.54 0.90
CA VAL A 489 -53.63 14.47 1.34
C VAL A 489 -53.75 14.64 2.86
N ALA A 490 -52.80 14.08 3.62
CA ALA A 490 -52.56 14.50 4.99
C ALA A 490 -51.80 15.85 4.98
N PRO A 491 -52.10 16.78 5.90
CA PRO A 491 -51.56 18.14 5.83
C PRO A 491 -50.06 18.14 6.10
N ALA A 492 -49.36 19.01 5.38
CA ALA A 492 -47.94 19.24 5.55
C ALA A 492 -47.64 19.84 6.92
N SER A 493 -47.03 19.04 7.80
CA SER A 493 -46.28 19.52 8.95
C SER A 493 -45.01 18.68 9.07
N ASN A 494 -43.92 19.20 8.50
CA ASN A 494 -42.56 19.12 9.05
C ASN A 494 -41.70 20.05 8.19
N ILE A 495 -41.86 21.33 8.49
CA ILE A 495 -40.97 22.40 8.06
C ILE A 495 -39.56 22.02 8.56
N CYS A 496 -38.62 21.89 7.65
CA CYS A 496 -37.21 21.84 7.98
C CYS A 496 -36.87 23.20 8.62
N ASN A 497 -36.61 23.21 9.93
CA ASN A 497 -36.32 24.44 10.65
C ASN A 497 -34.94 24.97 10.19
N THR A 498 -34.93 26.08 9.45
CA THR A 498 -33.72 26.72 8.91
C THR A 498 -33.36 28.00 9.65
N ASP A 499 -33.66 28.07 10.95
CA ASP A 499 -33.30 29.25 11.75
C ASP A 499 -31.82 29.18 12.19
N PRO A 500 -31.09 30.31 12.16
CA PRO A 500 -29.72 30.38 12.67
C PRO A 500 -29.69 30.28 14.20
N VAL A 501 -28.73 29.51 14.72
CA VAL A 501 -28.50 29.31 16.15
C VAL A 501 -28.22 30.66 16.84
N THR A 502 -29.04 31.01 17.83
CA THR A 502 -28.85 32.20 18.67
C THR A 502 -27.84 31.95 19.80
N PRO A 503 -27.21 33.01 20.35
CA PRO A 503 -26.03 32.89 21.22
C PRO A 503 -26.25 32.33 22.63
N GLU A 504 -27.43 31.80 22.97
CA GLU A 504 -27.78 31.38 24.35
C GLU A 504 -27.62 29.87 24.61
N GLU A 505 -27.11 29.08 23.66
CA GLU A 505 -26.77 27.66 23.86
C GLU A 505 -25.27 27.39 24.09
N GLU A 506 -24.52 28.32 24.70
CA GLU A 506 -23.18 28.02 25.23
C GLU A 506 -23.28 27.41 26.65
N GLY A 507 -23.30 26.08 26.72
CA GLY A 507 -22.94 25.29 27.91
C GLY A 507 -21.43 24.98 27.98
N PRO A 508 -20.85 24.72 29.16
CA PRO A 508 -19.58 25.33 29.57
C PRO A 508 -18.33 24.75 28.90
N ARG A 509 -17.48 25.67 28.42
CA ARG A 509 -16.08 25.44 28.04
C ARG A 509 -15.26 25.08 29.27
N HIS A 510 -14.87 23.80 29.42
CA HIS A 510 -13.80 23.45 30.35
C HIS A 510 -12.45 23.87 29.78
N LEU A 511 -11.96 24.99 30.29
CA LEU A 511 -10.58 25.44 30.22
C LEU A 511 -9.67 24.47 30.99
N CYS A 512 -8.80 23.73 30.29
CA CYS A 512 -7.59 23.19 30.91
C CYS A 512 -6.43 24.15 30.60
N HIS A 513 -6.15 25.03 31.56
CA HIS A 513 -4.91 25.80 31.62
C HIS A 513 -3.77 24.92 32.11
N ASN A 514 -2.61 25.13 31.49
CA ASN A 514 -1.30 24.69 31.97
C ASN A 514 -1.02 25.15 33.41
N ARG A 515 -0.55 24.22 34.24
CA ARG A 515 0.58 24.41 35.15
C ARG A 515 1.42 23.14 35.17
#